data_AF-A0A7J7TDZ1-F1
#
_entry.id   AF-A0A7J7TDZ1-F1
#
_cell.length_a   1.000
_cell.length_b   1.000
_cell.length_c   1.000
_cell.angle_alpha   90.00
_cell.angle_beta   90.00
_cell.angle_gamma   90.00
#
_symmetry.space_group_name_H-M   'P 1'
#
loop_
_entity.id
_entity.type
_entity.pdbx_description
1 polymer ?
#
loop_
_entity_poly.entity_id
_entity_poly.type
_entity_poly.pdbx_seq_one_letter_code
_entity_poly.pdbx_strand_id
1 'polypeptide(L)'
;MLDVLQDLRGAAAQQVTNHMIRDRDSGKLKPALGRSWSFVPSTRIVVAFSEGAGAPCSQRTVCLTKSPRLPTGFQETVDIGTWGTPEPNPVLQEDQIGPCC
;
A
#
# COMPACT_ATOMS: atom_id res chain seq x y z
N MET A 1 12.11 -3.72 0.23
CA MET A 1 11.27 -2.50 0.22
C MET A 1 10.30 -2.64 -0.95
N LEU A 2 9.03 -2.30 -0.74
CA LEU A 2 7.97 -2.41 -1.75
C LEU A 2 7.51 -1.01 -2.18
N ASP A 3 7.05 -0.90 -3.42
CA ASP A 3 6.38 0.26 -3.99
C ASP A 3 4.97 -0.20 -4.39
N VAL A 4 3.94 0.34 -3.75
CA VAL A 4 2.54 0.02 -4.02
C VAL A 4 1.94 1.17 -4.82
N LEU A 5 1.33 0.83 -5.94
CA LEU A 5 0.70 1.75 -6.87
C LEU A 5 -0.80 1.59 -6.72
N GLN A 6 -1.50 2.69 -6.48
CA GLN A 6 -2.97 2.71 -6.47
C GLN A 6 -3.46 3.69 -7.53
N ASP A 7 -4.37 3.21 -8.37
CA ASP A 7 -5.10 4.03 -9.32
C ASP A 7 -6.60 4.03 -8.98
N LEU A 8 -7.16 5.23 -8.85
CA LEU A 8 -8.56 5.46 -8.46
C LEU A 8 -9.35 6.21 -9.54
N ARG A 9 -8.93 6.10 -10.81
CA ARG A 9 -9.50 6.92 -11.90
C ARG A 9 -10.83 6.40 -12.47
N GLY A 10 -11.43 5.36 -11.89
CA GLY A 10 -12.69 4.78 -12.36
C GLY A 10 -13.55 4.21 -11.25
N ALA A 11 -14.59 3.45 -11.62
CA ALA A 11 -15.55 2.85 -10.68
C ALA A 11 -14.95 1.71 -9.82
N ALA A 12 -13.76 1.20 -10.19
CA ALA A 12 -13.03 0.18 -9.44
C ALA A 12 -11.66 0.72 -9.01
N ALA A 13 -11.25 0.35 -7.80
CA ALA A 13 -9.90 0.62 -7.30
C ALA A 13 -8.95 -0.49 -7.74
N GLN A 14 -7.83 -0.12 -8.37
CA GLN A 14 -6.79 -1.09 -8.76
C GLN A 14 -5.53 -0.85 -7.94
N GLN A 15 -4.99 -1.93 -7.37
CA GLN A 15 -3.68 -1.91 -6.72
C GLN A 15 -2.69 -2.77 -7.49
N VAL A 16 -1.47 -2.25 -7.65
CA VAL A 16 -0.34 -2.96 -8.24
C VAL A 16 0.81 -2.94 -7.25
N THR A 17 1.34 -4.11 -6.92
CA THR A 17 2.54 -4.24 -6.08
C THR A 17 3.77 -4.28 -6.97
N ASN A 18 4.76 -3.46 -6.65
CA ASN A 18 6.03 -3.35 -7.35
C ASN A 18 7.18 -3.48 -6.35
N HIS A 19 8.34 -3.88 -6.86
CA HIS A 19 9.56 -3.96 -6.06
C HIS A 19 10.38 -2.68 -6.18
N MET A 20 11.01 -2.28 -5.07
CA MET A 20 12.11 -1.31 -5.08
C MET A 20 13.42 -2.05 -5.30
N ILE A 21 14.20 -1.61 -6.29
CA ILE A 21 15.53 -2.13 -6.59
C ILE A 21 16.59 -1.07 -6.28
N ARG A 22 17.80 -1.50 -5.93
CA ARG A 22 18.95 -0.59 -5.88
C ARG A 22 19.50 -0.42 -7.29
N ASP A 23 19.60 0.82 -7.70
CA ASP A 23 20.32 1.20 -8.89
C ASP A 23 21.80 0.84 -8.74
N ARG A 24 22.39 0.20 -9.76
CA ARG A 24 23.77 -0.30 -9.69
C ARG A 24 24.79 0.84 -9.62
N ASP A 25 24.57 1.89 -10.39
CA ASP A 25 25.54 2.95 -10.58
C ASP A 25 25.46 3.98 -9.45
N SER A 26 24.25 4.35 -9.03
CA SER A 26 24.05 5.34 -7.96
C SER A 26 23.83 4.76 -6.56
N GLY A 27 23.57 3.44 -6.45
CA GLY A 27 23.19 2.79 -5.19
C GLY A 27 21.80 3.18 -4.67
N LYS A 28 21.13 4.15 -5.30
CA LYS A 28 19.83 4.69 -4.85
C LYS A 28 18.70 3.70 -5.10
N LEU A 29 17.72 3.70 -4.21
CA LEU A 29 16.50 2.91 -4.38
C LEU A 29 15.61 3.55 -5.45
N LYS A 30 15.11 2.72 -6.38
CA LYS A 30 14.21 3.13 -7.45
C LYS A 30 13.15 2.06 -7.70
N PRO A 31 11.97 2.43 -8.23
CA PRO A 31 10.95 1.45 -8.58
C PRO A 31 11.42 0.60 -9.75
N ALA A 32 11.15 -0.70 -9.71
CA ALA A 32 11.53 -1.62 -10.79
C ALA A 32 10.72 -1.34 -12.06
N LEU A 33 9.42 -1.10 -11.91
CA LEU A 33 8.59 -0.52 -12.96
C LEU A 33 9.06 0.92 -13.20
N GLY A 34 9.90 1.10 -14.22
CA GLY A 34 10.56 2.36 -14.56
C GLY A 34 9.61 3.49 -14.97
N ARG A 35 10.13 4.46 -15.73
CA ARG A 35 9.42 5.73 -16.02
C ARG A 35 8.04 5.55 -16.64
N SER A 36 7.80 4.51 -17.44
CA SER A 36 6.50 4.25 -18.09
C SER A 36 5.35 4.09 -17.09
N TRP A 37 5.65 3.73 -15.84
CA TRP A 37 4.65 3.59 -14.79
C TRP A 37 4.60 4.81 -13.86
N SER A 38 5.47 5.81 -14.02
CA SER A 38 5.53 6.97 -13.11
C SER A 38 4.27 7.86 -13.14
N PHE A 39 3.61 7.95 -14.30
CA PHE A 39 2.40 8.77 -14.52
C PHE A 39 1.09 8.02 -14.21
N VAL A 40 1.13 6.69 -14.22
CA VAL A 40 -0.06 5.82 -14.20
C VAL A 40 -0.75 5.70 -12.83
N PRO A 41 -0.07 5.64 -11.68
CA PRO A 41 -0.77 5.65 -10.40
C PRO A 41 -1.06 7.07 -9.94
N SER A 42 -2.30 7.31 -9.52
CA SER A 42 -2.67 8.50 -8.76
C SER A 42 -1.94 8.53 -7.40
N THR A 43 -1.79 7.38 -6.75
CA THR A 43 -1.21 7.29 -5.40
C THR A 43 -0.07 6.26 -5.37
N ARG A 44 1.05 6.61 -4.73
CA ARG A 44 2.21 5.72 -4.54
C ARG A 44 2.63 5.66 -3.09
N ILE A 45 2.81 4.45 -2.59
CA ILE A 45 3.17 4.16 -1.21
C ILE A 45 4.41 3.29 -1.21
N VAL A 46 5.43 3.68 -0.44
CA VAL A 46 6.64 2.89 -0.27
C VAL A 46 6.60 2.23 1.10
N VAL A 47 6.84 0.92 1.16
CA VAL A 47 6.88 0.15 2.41
C VAL A 47 8.32 -0.29 2.67
N ALA A 48 8.90 0.23 3.73
CA ALA A 48 10.27 -0.01 4.18
C ALA A 48 10.30 -0.79 5.50
N PHE A 49 11.42 -1.46 5.77
CA PHE A 49 11.70 -1.93 7.12
C PHE A 49 11.93 -0.74 8.02
N SER A 50 11.37 -0.76 9.24
CA SER A 50 11.70 0.25 10.24
C SER A 50 13.20 0.14 10.56
N GLU A 51 13.93 1.25 10.43
CA GLU A 51 15.36 1.30 10.71
C GLU A 51 15.57 1.80 12.14
N GLY A 52 15.99 0.89 13.04
CA GLY A 52 16.25 1.22 14.45
C GLY A 52 16.68 -0.01 15.26
N ALA A 53 17.71 0.15 16.09
CA ALA A 53 18.16 -0.88 17.02
C ALA A 53 17.06 -1.14 18.07
N GLY A 54 16.28 -2.21 17.89
CA GLY A 54 15.19 -2.60 18.81
C GLY A 54 13.78 -2.52 18.23
N ALA A 55 13.62 -2.14 16.96
CA ALA A 55 12.30 -2.20 16.32
C ALA A 55 11.88 -3.67 16.11
N PRO A 56 10.61 -4.03 16.37
CA PRO A 56 10.10 -5.37 16.08
C PRO A 56 10.32 -5.73 14.61
N CYS A 57 10.72 -6.97 14.31
CA CYS A 57 10.98 -7.45 12.95
C CYS A 57 9.75 -7.36 12.03
N SER A 58 8.56 -7.20 12.60
CA SER A 58 7.28 -7.06 11.91
C SER A 58 6.90 -5.60 11.60
N GLN A 59 7.60 -4.63 12.19
CA GLN A 59 7.31 -3.21 12.01
C GLN A 59 7.83 -2.70 10.67
N ARG A 60 6.98 -1.97 9.95
CA ARG A 60 7.31 -1.35 8.67
C ARG A 60 6.97 0.13 8.71
N THR A 61 7.81 0.93 8.07
CA THR A 61 7.50 2.32 7.78
C THR A 61 6.84 2.40 6.41
N VAL A 62 5.67 3.02 6.37
CA VAL A 62 4.87 3.23 5.17
C VAL A 62 4.94 4.70 4.82
N CYS A 63 5.45 5.04 3.64
CA CYS A 63 5.70 6.40 3.20
C CYS A 63 4.87 6.71 1.96
N LEU A 64 4.06 7.77 2.01
CA LEU A 64 3.31 8.26 0.87
C LEU A 64 4.23 9.12 -0.01
N THR A 65 4.57 8.64 -1.20
CA THR A 65 5.50 9.32 -2.12
C THR A 65 4.80 10.08 -3.24
N LYS A 66 3.54 9.74 -3.53
CA LYS A 66 2.71 10.47 -4.50
C LYS A 66 1.25 10.36 -4.09
N SER A 67 0.53 11.48 -4.11
CA SER A 67 -0.93 11.53 -3.97
C SER A 67 -1.45 12.86 -4.50
N PRO A 68 -2.61 12.91 -5.18
CA PRO A 68 -3.26 14.15 -5.57
C PRO A 68 -3.96 14.85 -4.40
N ARG A 69 -4.18 14.15 -3.28
CA ARG A 69 -5.03 14.64 -2.17
C ARG A 69 -4.29 14.80 -0.84
N LEU A 70 -3.08 14.27 -0.73
CA LEU A 70 -2.30 14.27 0.50
C LEU A 70 -0.88 14.79 0.27
N PRO A 71 -0.25 15.43 1.26
CA PRO A 71 1.13 15.87 1.18
C PRO A 71 2.09 14.70 0.93
N THR A 72 3.10 14.94 0.10
CA THR A 72 4.19 13.97 -0.12
C THR A 72 5.07 13.89 1.12
N GLY A 73 5.52 12.69 1.48
CA GLY A 73 6.36 12.45 2.65
C GLY A 73 5.59 12.18 3.94
N PHE A 74 4.26 12.04 3.88
CA PHE A 74 3.47 11.50 4.99
C PHE A 74 3.94 10.08 5.29
N GLN A 75 4.20 9.78 6.56
CA GLN A 75 4.78 8.51 7.00
C GLN A 75 4.04 7.98 8.21
N GLU A 76 3.83 6.68 8.22
CA GLU A 76 3.20 5.97 9.32
C GLU A 76 3.95 4.66 9.58
N THR A 77 3.99 4.24 10.83
CA THR A 77 4.65 3.00 11.23
C THR A 77 3.58 1.96 11.53
N VAL A 78 3.61 0.85 10.78
CA VAL A 78 2.62 -0.21 10.84
C VAL A 78 3.29 -1.50 11.30
N ASP A 79 2.72 -2.17 12.29
CA ASP A 79 3.16 -3.51 12.69
C ASP A 79 2.41 -4.59 11.93
N ILE A 80 3.03 -5.19 10.91
CA ILE A 80 2.39 -6.24 10.09
C ILE A 80 2.19 -7.55 10.87
N GLY A 81 2.95 -7.77 11.95
CA GLY A 81 2.95 -9.02 12.70
C GLY A 81 1.70 -9.22 13.55
N THR A 82 1.02 -8.12 13.89
CA THR A 82 -0.27 -8.13 14.59
C THR A 82 -1.47 -8.23 13.64
N TRP A 83 -1.28 -7.98 12.33
CA TRP A 83 -2.35 -8.06 11.32
C TRP A 83 -2.36 -9.44 10.66
N GLY A 84 -2.79 -10.46 11.40
CA GLY A 84 -3.38 -11.66 10.79
C GLY A 84 -4.65 -11.28 10.01
N THR A 85 -5.10 -12.17 9.10
CA THR A 85 -6.24 -11.97 8.19
C THR A 85 -7.31 -11.07 8.81
N PRO A 86 -7.63 -9.89 8.24
CA PRO A 86 -8.74 -9.11 8.75
C PRO A 86 -9.99 -10.00 8.72
N GLU A 87 -10.68 -10.12 9.85
CA GLU A 87 -11.95 -10.84 9.95
C GLU A 87 -12.81 -10.48 8.72
N PRO A 88 -13.36 -11.46 7.99
CA PRO A 88 -14.19 -11.17 6.84
C PRO A 88 -15.28 -10.19 7.26
N ASN A 89 -15.37 -9.08 6.53
CA ASN A 89 -16.39 -8.06 6.69
C ASN A 89 -17.73 -8.76 6.94
N PRO A 90 -18.45 -8.51 8.06
CA PRO A 90 -19.76 -9.10 8.24
C PRO A 90 -20.56 -8.70 7.02
N VAL A 91 -20.92 -9.72 6.23
CA VAL A 91 -21.88 -9.62 5.14
C VAL A 91 -22.97 -8.68 5.62
N LEU A 92 -23.22 -7.59 4.87
CA LEU A 92 -24.43 -6.81 5.06
C LEU A 92 -25.56 -7.83 5.04
N GLN A 93 -26.04 -8.14 6.23
CA GLN A 93 -27.12 -9.07 6.46
C GLN A 93 -28.31 -8.37 5.86
N GLU A 94 -28.55 -8.65 4.59
CA GLU A 94 -29.73 -8.19 3.88
C GLU A 94 -30.90 -8.74 4.68
N ASP A 95 -31.62 -7.79 5.27
CA ASP A 95 -32.66 -7.98 6.24
C ASP A 95 -33.71 -8.94 5.68
N GLN A 96 -34.03 -9.93 6.51
CA GLN A 96 -35.08 -10.91 6.27
C GLN A 96 -36.41 -10.22 6.02
N ILE A 97 -36.96 -10.31 4.80
CA ILE A 97 -38.40 -10.23 4.58
C ILE A 97 -38.89 -11.67 4.36
N GLY A 98 -39.61 -12.16 5.37
CA GLY A 98 -39.94 -13.57 5.61
C GLY A 98 -40.93 -14.22 4.63
N PRO A 99 -41.38 -15.45 4.94
CA PRO A 99 -42.14 -16.29 4.02
C PRO A 99 -43.62 -15.90 4.06
N CYS A 100 -44.28 -15.79 2.90
CA CYS A 100 -45.74 -15.84 2.80
C CYS A 100 -46.17 -16.23 1.37
N CYS A 101 -46.89 -17.37 1.30
CA CYS A 101 -47.70 -17.93 0.20
C CYS A 101 -46.99 -18.56 -1.00
#